data_AF-A0A654ZW73-F1
#
_entry.id   AF-A0A654ZW73-F1
#
_cell.length_a   1.000
_cell.length_b   1.000
_cell.length_c   1.000
_cell.angle_alpha   90.00
_cell.angle_beta   90.00
_cell.angle_gamma   90.00
#
_symmetry.space_group_name_H-M   'P 1'
#
loop_
_entity.id
_entity.type
_entity.pdbx_description
1 polymer ?
#
loop_
_entity_poly.entity_id
_entity_poly.type
_entity_poly.pdbx_seq_one_letter_code
_entity_poly.pdbx_strand_id
1 'polypeptide(L)'
;MLYEGPWWVAVSPGTGRPAVHRADGLDVITIMTAPDAAATFRRTERHRGLDVVRLGPALWGDLAKRSDFDGVRLNPLRPLAQLWPPHVPAMLVAGCDPRPNAEPLPARTVAEIHLWLDQHGARQEKRELSNRATPVGEVTVARAWWNYDRREIAFTRVAPASDTEGLGSVPSRILCAGKLRQSIQSKLAGLPRLTWRADAWHRQRAALAVGWALELEKLVCGERVPFAALRTPEGAHLWHLEPQAFTARAIRKLRDRAASFR
;
A
#
# COMPACT_ATOMS: atom_id res chain seq x y z
N MET A 1 17.30 -11.34 2.40
CA MET A 1 17.46 -11.03 0.98
C MET A 1 16.27 -11.65 0.27
N LEU A 2 15.22 -10.88 -0.04
CA LEU A 2 14.16 -11.36 -0.93
C LEU A 2 14.63 -11.20 -2.40
N TYR A 3 15.35 -10.13 -2.71
CA TYR A 3 15.81 -9.80 -4.07
C TYR A 3 16.70 -10.86 -4.75
N GLU A 4 17.56 -11.53 -3.98
CA GLU A 4 18.58 -12.46 -4.52
C GLU A 4 18.14 -13.93 -4.51
N GLY A 5 17.00 -14.22 -3.88
CA GLY A 5 16.47 -15.57 -3.78
C GLY A 5 15.81 -16.01 -5.09
N PRO A 6 15.91 -17.29 -5.48
CA PRO A 6 15.08 -17.81 -6.55
C PRO A 6 13.60 -17.71 -6.16
N TRP A 7 12.78 -17.20 -7.09
CA TRP A 7 11.34 -17.06 -6.90
C TRP A 7 10.63 -18.15 -7.67
N TRP A 8 9.70 -18.85 -7.03
CA TRP A 8 8.84 -19.80 -7.71
C TRP A 8 7.52 -19.12 -8.00
N VAL A 9 7.18 -18.98 -9.28
CA VAL A 9 6.03 -18.18 -9.72
C VAL A 9 5.02 -19.08 -10.40
N ALA A 10 3.74 -18.87 -10.09
CA ALA A 10 2.65 -19.52 -10.81
C ALA A 10 2.56 -18.92 -12.22
N VAL A 11 2.63 -19.77 -13.24
CA VAL A 11 2.66 -19.39 -14.66
C VAL A 11 1.59 -20.11 -15.47
N SER A 12 1.21 -19.51 -16.59
CA SER A 12 0.25 -20.14 -17.51
C SER A 12 0.97 -21.26 -18.28
N PRO A 13 0.35 -22.45 -18.40
CA PRO A 13 0.95 -23.59 -19.10
C PRO A 13 1.46 -23.20 -20.50
N GLY A 14 2.67 -23.66 -20.84
CA GLY A 14 3.27 -23.45 -22.16
C GLY A 14 3.86 -22.05 -22.44
N THR A 15 3.52 -21.01 -21.65
CA THR A 15 4.05 -19.64 -21.87
C THR A 15 5.22 -19.26 -20.98
N GLY A 16 5.35 -19.90 -19.80
CA GLY A 16 6.35 -19.54 -18.79
C GLY A 16 6.18 -18.14 -18.19
N ARG A 17 5.09 -17.42 -18.51
CA ARG A 17 4.81 -16.07 -18.02
C ARG A 17 4.01 -16.12 -16.72
N PRO A 18 4.25 -15.20 -15.75
CA PRO A 18 3.47 -15.14 -14.52
C PRO A 18 1.97 -15.03 -14.82
N ALA A 19 1.20 -16.00 -14.34
CA ALA A 19 -0.23 -16.09 -14.57
C ALA A 19 -1.00 -15.21 -13.61
N VAL A 20 -1.89 -14.40 -14.16
CA VAL A 20 -2.93 -13.74 -13.38
C VAL A 20 -4.05 -14.74 -13.18
N HIS A 21 -4.45 -14.93 -11.92
CA HIS A 21 -5.59 -15.77 -11.57
C HIS A 21 -6.33 -15.17 -10.39
N ARG A 22 -7.61 -15.51 -10.28
CA ARG A 22 -8.47 -14.95 -9.24
C ARG A 22 -8.26 -15.65 -7.90
N ALA A 23 -7.90 -14.90 -6.87
CA ALA A 23 -7.84 -15.37 -5.47
C ALA A 23 -8.33 -14.26 -4.55
N ASP A 24 -9.12 -14.61 -3.53
CA ASP A 24 -9.64 -13.66 -2.54
C ASP A 24 -10.40 -12.47 -3.16
N GLY A 25 -11.05 -12.70 -4.32
CA GLY A 25 -11.78 -11.67 -5.07
C GLY A 25 -10.92 -10.74 -5.93
N LEU A 26 -9.60 -10.96 -5.96
CA LEU A 26 -8.61 -10.14 -6.65
C LEU A 26 -7.91 -10.91 -7.76
N ASP A 27 -7.47 -10.21 -8.80
CA ASP A 27 -6.63 -10.77 -9.85
C ASP A 27 -5.17 -10.74 -9.39
N VAL A 28 -4.60 -11.91 -9.05
CA VAL A 28 -3.28 -11.98 -8.40
C VAL A 28 -2.26 -12.79 -9.18
N ILE A 29 -1.00 -12.48 -8.94
CA ILE A 29 0.14 -13.29 -9.34
C ILE A 29 0.70 -13.96 -8.08
N THR A 30 0.79 -15.28 -8.10
CA THR A 30 1.25 -16.04 -6.94
C THR A 30 2.75 -16.28 -7.03
N ILE A 31 3.48 -15.89 -5.98
CA ILE A 31 4.92 -16.08 -5.83
C ILE A 31 5.19 -16.87 -4.55
N MET A 32 6.15 -17.77 -4.61
CA MET A 32 6.62 -18.60 -3.52
C MET A 32 8.11 -18.38 -3.33
N THR A 33 8.54 -18.34 -2.07
CA THR A 33 9.94 -18.03 -1.70
C THR A 33 10.78 -19.28 -1.46
N ALA A 34 10.19 -20.47 -1.57
CA ALA A 34 10.84 -21.72 -1.23
C ALA A 34 10.32 -22.90 -2.10
N PRO A 35 11.17 -23.89 -2.40
CA PRO A 35 10.83 -24.98 -3.32
C PRO A 35 9.79 -25.95 -2.75
N ASP A 36 9.76 -26.12 -1.42
CA ASP A 36 8.74 -26.86 -0.68
C ASP A 36 7.36 -26.21 -0.79
N ALA A 37 7.28 -24.88 -0.67
CA ALA A 37 6.05 -24.12 -0.88
C ALA A 37 5.54 -24.27 -2.33
N ALA A 38 6.45 -24.26 -3.31
CA ALA A 38 6.12 -24.51 -4.72
C ALA A 38 5.61 -25.94 -4.96
N ALA A 39 6.25 -26.94 -4.37
CA ALA A 39 5.83 -28.33 -4.46
C ALA A 39 4.44 -28.55 -3.84
N THR A 40 4.18 -27.88 -2.71
CA THR A 40 2.89 -27.94 -2.03
C THR A 40 1.81 -27.27 -2.88
N PHE A 41 2.08 -26.09 -3.45
CA PHE A 41 1.17 -25.38 -4.35
C PHE A 41 0.77 -26.24 -5.56
N ARG A 42 1.73 -26.91 -6.22
CA ARG A 42 1.43 -27.83 -7.33
C ARG A 42 0.49 -28.96 -6.94
N ARG A 43 0.56 -29.45 -5.70
CA ARG A 43 -0.28 -30.54 -5.21
C ARG A 43 -1.67 -30.05 -4.80
N THR A 44 -1.76 -28.92 -4.08
CA THR A 44 -3.02 -28.43 -3.50
C THR A 44 -3.85 -27.61 -4.48
N GLU A 45 -3.22 -26.89 -5.41
CA GLU A 45 -3.88 -25.94 -6.32
C GLU A 45 -3.93 -26.46 -7.77
N ARG A 46 -3.81 -27.79 -7.96
CA ARG A 46 -3.80 -28.46 -9.28
C ARG A 46 -5.03 -28.11 -10.13
N HIS A 47 -6.17 -27.87 -9.49
CA HIS A 47 -7.44 -27.53 -10.14
C HIS A 47 -7.39 -26.20 -10.93
N ARG A 48 -6.40 -25.34 -10.66
CA ARG A 48 -6.24 -24.06 -11.37
C ARG A 48 -5.55 -24.18 -12.73
N GLY A 49 -4.98 -25.34 -13.05
CA GLY A 49 -4.25 -25.54 -14.30
C GLY A 49 -3.02 -24.63 -14.43
N LEU A 50 -2.39 -24.26 -13.32
CA LEU A 50 -1.20 -23.40 -13.29
C LEU A 50 0.06 -24.26 -13.13
N ASP A 51 1.11 -23.89 -13.86
CA ASP A 51 2.45 -24.43 -13.65
C ASP A 51 3.22 -23.55 -12.66
N VAL A 52 4.31 -24.07 -12.10
CA VAL A 52 5.21 -23.27 -11.25
C VAL A 52 6.61 -23.33 -11.81
N VAL A 53 7.17 -22.16 -12.12
CA VAL A 53 8.51 -22.03 -12.71
C VAL A 53 9.40 -21.20 -11.79
N ARG A 54 10.68 -21.57 -11.73
CA ARG A 54 11.70 -20.79 -11.03
C ARG A 54 12.11 -19.61 -11.91
N LEU A 55 11.80 -18.40 -11.48
CA LEU A 55 12.18 -17.16 -12.12
C LEU A 55 13.24 -16.40 -11.29
N GLY A 56 14.15 -15.74 -12.00
CA GLY A 56 15.23 -14.94 -11.42
C GLY A 56 14.82 -13.48 -11.16
N PRO A 57 15.81 -12.61 -10.86
CA PRO A 57 15.57 -11.19 -10.54
C PRO A 57 14.83 -10.40 -11.64
N ALA A 58 14.94 -10.83 -12.90
CA ALA A 58 14.23 -10.25 -14.04
C ALA A 58 12.70 -10.26 -13.89
N LEU A 59 12.16 -11.17 -13.06
CA LEU A 59 10.74 -11.24 -12.72
C LEU A 59 10.17 -9.87 -12.31
N TRP A 60 10.88 -9.16 -11.44
CA TRP A 60 10.39 -7.90 -10.89
C TRP A 60 10.33 -6.81 -11.95
N GLY A 61 11.28 -6.81 -12.90
CA GLY A 61 11.27 -5.92 -14.07
C GLY A 61 10.07 -6.17 -15.00
N ASP A 62 9.69 -7.44 -15.18
CA ASP A 62 8.55 -7.81 -16.02
C ASP A 62 7.22 -7.50 -15.32
N LEU A 63 7.13 -7.75 -14.01
CA LEU A 63 5.95 -7.41 -13.21
C LEU A 63 5.75 -5.90 -13.08
N ALA A 64 6.82 -5.11 -13.00
CA ALA A 64 6.72 -3.65 -12.92
C ALA A 64 6.15 -3.01 -14.20
N LYS A 65 6.24 -3.69 -15.35
CA LYS A 65 5.70 -3.22 -16.64
C LYS A 65 4.24 -3.63 -16.85
N ARG A 66 3.69 -4.43 -15.95
CA ARG A 66 2.36 -5.03 -16.06
C ARG A 66 1.34 -4.29 -15.21
N SER A 67 0.14 -4.16 -15.75
CA SER A 67 -1.01 -3.53 -15.08
C SER A 67 -2.24 -4.44 -15.07
N ASP A 68 -2.08 -5.71 -15.42
CA ASP A 68 -3.13 -6.72 -15.57
C ASP A 68 -3.41 -7.52 -14.28
N PHE A 69 -2.77 -7.16 -13.16
CA PHE A 69 -2.97 -7.81 -11.87
C PHE A 69 -3.17 -6.77 -10.76
N ASP A 70 -4.05 -7.10 -9.81
CA ASP A 70 -4.30 -6.32 -8.62
C ASP A 70 -3.19 -6.50 -7.60
N GLY A 71 -2.57 -7.66 -7.45
CA GLY A 71 -1.54 -7.86 -6.43
C GLY A 71 -0.68 -9.11 -6.58
N VAL A 72 0.40 -9.16 -5.81
CA VAL A 72 1.31 -10.31 -5.73
C VAL A 72 1.01 -11.10 -4.45
N ARG A 73 0.51 -12.32 -4.57
CA ARG A 73 0.23 -13.18 -3.42
C ARG A 73 1.48 -14.01 -3.09
N LEU A 74 2.06 -13.78 -1.91
CA LEU A 74 3.25 -14.47 -1.44
C LEU A 74 2.94 -15.63 -0.49
N ASN A 75 3.57 -16.77 -0.77
CA ASN A 75 3.50 -17.98 0.04
C ASN A 75 2.06 -18.29 0.48
N PRO A 76 1.14 -18.50 -0.47
CA PRO A 76 -0.31 -18.56 -0.22
C PRO A 76 -0.76 -19.67 0.73
N LEU A 77 0.10 -20.67 0.96
CA LEU A 77 -0.15 -21.83 1.80
C LEU A 77 0.40 -21.68 3.23
N ARG A 78 1.03 -20.55 3.56
CA ARG A 78 1.35 -20.22 4.95
C ARG A 78 0.10 -19.68 5.66
N PRO A 79 -0.01 -19.84 6.99
CA PRO A 79 -1.16 -19.34 7.77
C PRO A 79 -1.45 -17.85 7.59
N LEU A 80 -0.44 -17.09 7.15
CA LEU A 80 -0.53 -15.68 6.80
C LEU A 80 -0.03 -15.51 5.37
N ALA A 81 -0.90 -15.75 4.38
CA ALA A 81 -0.62 -15.38 3.00
C ALA A 81 -0.39 -13.87 2.95
N GLN A 82 0.75 -13.44 2.41
CA GLN A 82 1.09 -12.02 2.35
C GLN A 82 0.68 -11.49 0.98
N LEU A 83 -0.29 -10.58 0.93
CA LEU A 83 -0.65 -9.91 -0.32
C LEU A 83 0.21 -8.65 -0.47
N TRP A 84 1.06 -8.64 -1.49
CA TRP A 84 1.87 -7.51 -1.88
C TRP A 84 1.16 -6.64 -2.90
N PRO A 85 1.18 -5.33 -2.68
CA PRO A 85 0.77 -4.34 -3.67
C PRO A 85 1.44 -4.41 -5.04
N PRO A 86 0.75 -4.03 -6.13
CA PRO A 86 1.26 -4.07 -7.50
C PRO A 86 2.39 -3.07 -7.74
N HIS A 87 2.57 -2.09 -6.84
CA HIS A 87 3.76 -1.23 -6.83
C HIS A 87 5.00 -1.85 -6.18
N VAL A 88 4.87 -2.93 -5.39
CA VAL A 88 6.01 -3.59 -4.76
C VAL A 88 7.02 -4.09 -5.80
N PRO A 89 6.62 -4.69 -6.93
CA PRO A 89 7.53 -4.96 -8.04
C PRO A 89 8.33 -3.73 -8.52
N ALA A 90 7.68 -2.58 -8.71
CA ALA A 90 8.36 -1.35 -9.13
C ALA A 90 9.31 -0.81 -8.03
N MET A 91 8.96 -0.96 -6.75
CA MET A 91 9.83 -0.63 -5.63
C MET A 91 11.07 -1.54 -5.58
N LEU A 92 10.88 -2.85 -5.77
CA LEU A 92 11.96 -3.83 -5.78
C LEU A 92 12.92 -3.61 -6.96
N VAL A 93 12.40 -3.26 -8.14
CA VAL A 93 13.22 -2.87 -9.31
C VAL A 93 14.01 -1.58 -9.04
N ALA A 94 13.44 -0.65 -8.28
CA ALA A 94 14.10 0.57 -7.85
C ALA A 94 15.09 0.36 -6.68
N GLY A 95 15.32 -0.89 -6.24
CA GLY A 95 16.24 -1.23 -5.14
C GLY A 95 15.63 -1.15 -3.73
N CYS A 96 14.37 -0.72 -3.59
CA CYS A 96 13.72 -0.56 -2.30
C CYS A 96 13.13 -1.90 -1.81
N ASP A 97 13.64 -2.42 -0.69
CA ASP A 97 13.14 -3.64 -0.07
C ASP A 97 12.04 -3.30 0.98
N PRO A 98 10.84 -3.87 0.88
CA PRO A 98 9.68 -3.51 1.71
C PRO A 98 9.72 -4.11 3.14
N ARG A 99 10.77 -4.83 3.53
CA ARG A 99 10.87 -5.46 4.85
C ARG A 99 11.29 -4.48 5.95
N PRO A 100 10.90 -4.74 7.22
CA PRO A 100 11.51 -4.08 8.38
C PRO A 100 13.03 -4.35 8.34
N ASN A 101 13.85 -3.29 8.41
CA ASN A 101 15.32 -3.27 8.31
C ASN A 101 15.96 -3.32 6.90
N ALA A 102 15.18 -3.16 5.83
CA ALA A 102 15.74 -2.95 4.51
C ALA A 102 15.78 -1.45 4.16
N GLU A 103 16.25 -1.06 2.96
CA GLU A 103 16.52 0.35 2.62
C GLU A 103 15.37 1.30 3.04
N PRO A 104 15.67 2.47 3.64
CA PRO A 104 14.63 3.28 4.27
C PRO A 104 13.62 3.82 3.25
N LEU A 105 12.32 3.64 3.54
CA LEU A 105 11.22 4.09 2.69
C LEU A 105 11.22 5.62 2.51
N PRO A 106 10.95 6.15 1.31
CA PRO A 106 10.93 7.59 1.11
C PRO A 106 9.71 8.21 1.81
N ALA A 107 9.95 9.08 2.78
CA ALA A 107 8.91 9.89 3.41
C ALA A 107 9.28 11.37 3.35
N ARG A 108 8.28 12.22 3.14
CA ARG A 108 8.43 13.67 3.07
C ARG A 108 8.23 14.28 4.45
N THR A 109 7.17 13.86 5.14
CA THR A 109 6.79 14.41 6.44
C THR A 109 6.48 13.32 7.46
N VAL A 110 6.50 13.70 8.74
CA VAL A 110 6.13 12.82 9.86
C VAL A 110 4.67 12.38 9.75
N ALA A 111 3.77 13.26 9.29
CA ALA A 111 2.38 12.93 9.04
C ALA A 111 2.22 11.80 8.00
N GLU A 112 3.08 11.77 6.97
CA GLU A 112 3.10 10.71 5.96
C GLU A 112 3.49 9.36 6.55
N ILE A 113 4.46 9.35 7.47
CA ILE A 113 4.90 8.15 8.20
C ILE A 113 3.76 7.63 9.09
N HIS A 114 3.12 8.50 9.89
CA HIS A 114 2.00 8.10 10.72
C HIS A 114 0.83 7.53 9.91
N LEU A 115 0.55 8.14 8.76
CA LEU A 115 -0.51 7.68 7.87
C LEU A 115 -0.18 6.32 7.23
N TRP A 116 1.07 6.12 6.81
CA TRP A 116 1.51 4.81 6.34
C TRP A 116 1.34 3.76 7.43
N LEU A 117 1.75 4.05 8.66
CA LEU A 117 1.61 3.14 9.81
C LEU A 117 0.13 2.83 10.13
N ASP A 118 -0.76 3.83 10.06
CA ASP A 118 -2.21 3.64 10.21
C ASP A 118 -2.77 2.67 9.17
N GLN A 119 -2.40 2.85 7.89
CA GLN A 119 -2.87 2.00 6.80
C GLN A 119 -2.37 0.55 6.91
N HIS A 120 -1.22 0.35 7.54
CA HIS A 120 -0.65 -0.98 7.75
C HIS A 120 -1.13 -1.61 9.07
N GLY A 121 -2.02 -0.96 9.82
CA GLY A 121 -2.62 -1.53 11.03
C GLY A 121 -1.73 -1.48 12.27
N ALA A 122 -0.75 -0.57 12.29
CA ALA A 122 -0.01 -0.31 13.52
C ALA A 122 -0.97 0.29 14.57
N ARG A 123 -0.67 0.12 15.86
CA ARG A 123 -1.43 0.75 16.96
C ARG A 123 -0.98 2.19 17.15
N GLN A 124 -1.89 3.16 17.23
CA GLN A 124 -1.53 4.58 17.30
C GLN A 124 -0.86 4.94 18.62
N GLU A 125 -1.36 4.35 19.71
CA GLU A 125 -0.92 4.55 21.09
C GLU A 125 0.42 3.87 21.41
N LYS A 126 0.95 3.05 20.51
CA LYS A 126 2.23 2.35 20.65
C LYS A 126 3.16 2.61 19.47
N ARG A 127 3.32 3.87 19.07
CA ARG A 127 4.31 4.26 18.06
C ARG A 127 5.26 5.31 18.61
N GLU A 128 6.53 5.12 18.30
CA GLU A 128 7.59 6.06 18.61
C GLU A 128 8.34 6.37 17.32
N LEU A 129 8.59 7.65 17.08
CA LEU A 129 9.45 8.10 15.99
C LEU A 129 10.76 8.60 16.59
N SER A 130 11.88 8.09 16.09
CA SER A 130 13.21 8.53 16.49
C SER A 130 14.05 8.76 15.25
N ASN A 131 14.81 9.84 15.21
CA ASN A 131 15.77 10.05 14.12
C ASN A 131 17.07 9.29 14.43
N ARG A 132 17.64 8.67 13.39
CA ARG A 132 18.91 7.95 13.45
C ARG A 132 19.80 8.47 12.32
N ALA A 133 20.99 8.94 12.67
CA ALA A 133 22.00 9.25 11.68
C ALA A 133 22.49 7.96 11.02
N THR A 134 22.50 7.94 9.69
CA THR A 134 23.08 6.86 8.88
C THR A 134 24.15 7.43 7.96
N PRO A 135 25.07 6.60 7.42
CA PRO A 135 26.11 7.06 6.48
C PRO A 135 25.56 7.74 5.22
N VAL A 136 24.29 7.51 4.88
CA VAL A 136 23.62 8.00 3.68
C VAL A 136 22.66 9.17 3.98
N GLY A 137 22.56 9.60 5.24
CA GLY A 137 21.71 10.71 5.69
C GLY A 137 20.98 10.47 7.01
N GLU A 138 20.17 11.44 7.46
CA GLU A 138 19.28 11.29 8.62
C GLU A 138 18.03 10.49 8.22
N VAL A 139 17.75 9.42 8.96
CA VAL A 139 16.63 8.52 8.71
C VAL A 139 15.69 8.57 9.90
N THR A 140 14.40 8.72 9.67
CA THR A 140 13.38 8.60 10.72
C THR A 140 13.01 7.14 10.88
N VAL A 141 13.27 6.58 12.06
CA VAL A 141 12.89 5.20 12.41
C VAL A 141 11.57 5.26 13.17
N ALA A 142 10.55 4.59 12.62
CA ALA A 142 9.31 4.33 13.31
C ALA A 142 9.37 2.98 14.01
N ARG A 143 9.22 2.99 15.33
CA ARG A 143 8.99 1.80 16.15
C ARG A 143 7.50 1.70 16.39
N ALA A 144 6.87 0.66 15.88
CA ALA A 144 5.43 0.51 16.00
C ALA A 144 5.04 -0.94 16.30
N TRP A 145 3.87 -1.09 16.91
CA TRP A 145 3.31 -2.39 17.27
C TRP A 145 2.16 -2.78 16.35
N TRP A 146 2.21 -4.01 15.85
CA TRP A 146 1.14 -4.68 15.16
C TRP A 146 0.64 -5.81 16.04
N ASN A 147 -0.47 -5.59 16.73
CA ASN A 147 -0.91 -6.48 17.80
C ASN A 147 0.17 -6.67 18.88
N TYR A 148 0.78 -7.85 18.94
CA TYR A 148 1.86 -8.20 19.87
C TYR A 148 3.25 -8.12 19.22
N ASP A 149 3.34 -7.89 17.92
CA ASP A 149 4.60 -7.80 17.19
C ASP A 149 5.13 -6.37 17.18
N ARG A 150 6.28 -6.14 17.80
CA ARG A 150 7.04 -4.90 17.67
C ARG A 150 7.91 -4.96 16.42
N ARG A 151 7.85 -3.94 15.57
CA ARG A 151 8.70 -3.82 14.38
C ARG A 151 9.27 -2.41 14.25
N GLU A 152 10.44 -2.32 13.64
CA GLU A 152 11.11 -1.06 13.34
C GLU A 152 11.16 -0.88 11.82
N ILE A 153 10.75 0.30 11.35
CA ILE A 153 10.73 0.65 9.94
C ILE A 153 11.44 1.98 9.77
N ALA A 154 12.37 2.01 8.83
CA ALA A 154 13.20 3.18 8.56
C ALA A 154 12.61 3.97 7.39
N PHE A 155 12.66 5.30 7.48
CA PHE A 155 12.18 6.23 6.45
C PHE A 155 13.24 7.28 6.11
N THR A 156 13.59 7.42 4.83
CA THR A 156 14.44 8.51 4.33
C THR A 156 13.62 9.80 4.30
N ARG A 157 13.95 10.78 5.15
CA ARG A 157 13.19 12.04 5.26
C ARG A 157 13.71 13.08 4.27
N VAL A 158 12.84 13.61 3.43
CA VAL A 158 13.22 14.58 2.36
C VAL A 158 13.17 16.05 2.81
N ALA A 159 12.43 16.39 3.89
CA ALA A 159 12.30 17.78 4.35
C ALA A 159 12.93 18.02 5.74
N PRO A 160 13.46 19.24 6.02
CA PRO A 160 13.92 19.64 7.34
C PRO A 160 12.76 19.77 8.33
N ALA A 161 13.09 19.75 9.63
CA ALA A 161 12.19 19.53 10.77
C ALA A 161 11.07 20.59 10.99
N SER A 162 10.90 21.57 10.10
CA SER A 162 9.99 22.71 10.30
C SER A 162 8.64 22.62 9.58
N ASP A 163 8.42 21.66 8.67
CA ASP A 163 7.12 21.46 8.00
C ASP A 163 6.26 20.48 8.79
N THR A 164 5.78 20.91 9.97
CA THR A 164 5.34 19.99 11.03
C THR A 164 3.89 19.50 11.01
N GLU A 165 2.99 19.99 10.14
CA GLU A 165 1.59 19.54 10.22
C GLU A 165 0.94 19.18 8.87
N GLY A 166 1.62 19.44 7.76
CA GLY A 166 1.12 19.17 6.42
C GLY A 166 1.59 17.83 5.83
N LEU A 167 0.80 17.29 4.90
CA LEU A 167 1.21 16.16 4.07
C LEU A 167 2.02 16.61 2.83
N GLY A 168 2.68 17.79 2.89
CA GLY A 168 3.56 18.34 1.84
C GLY A 168 2.84 18.87 0.58
N SER A 169 3.57 19.38 -0.42
CA SER A 169 3.00 19.97 -1.66
C SER A 169 2.95 19.00 -2.86
N VAL A 170 3.82 18.00 -2.88
CA VAL A 170 3.95 16.99 -3.95
C VAL A 170 3.10 15.73 -3.62
N PRO A 171 2.74 14.87 -4.58
CA PRO A 171 2.26 13.52 -4.29
C PRO A 171 3.14 12.68 -3.35
N SER A 172 2.50 11.99 -2.41
CA SER A 172 3.15 10.97 -1.58
C SER A 172 3.73 9.83 -2.43
N ARG A 173 4.93 9.36 -2.06
CA ARG A 173 5.54 8.17 -2.70
C ARG A 173 5.14 6.86 -2.02
N ILE A 174 4.75 6.89 -0.75
CA ILE A 174 4.40 5.68 0.02
C ILE A 174 2.90 5.52 0.27
N LEU A 175 2.10 6.57 0.07
CA LEU A 175 0.65 6.52 0.21
C LEU A 175 0.00 6.30 -1.16
N CYS A 176 -0.90 5.31 -1.22
CA CYS A 176 -1.55 4.88 -2.44
C CYS A 176 -2.96 5.47 -2.53
N ALA A 177 -3.40 5.89 -3.73
CA ALA A 177 -4.69 6.57 -3.90
C ALA A 177 -5.90 5.75 -3.40
N GLY A 178 -5.89 4.44 -3.66
CA GLY A 178 -6.99 3.57 -3.24
C GLY A 178 -7.10 3.38 -1.72
N LYS A 179 -5.97 3.25 -1.01
CA LYS A 179 -5.98 3.20 0.46
C LYS A 179 -6.39 4.53 1.07
N LEU A 180 -5.94 5.66 0.50
CA LEU A 180 -6.38 6.99 0.95
C LEU A 180 -7.90 7.11 0.86
N ARG A 181 -8.49 6.73 -0.28
CA ARG A 181 -9.94 6.71 -0.48
C ARG A 181 -10.67 5.87 0.56
N GLN A 182 -10.23 4.63 0.76
CA GLN A 182 -10.85 3.71 1.72
C GLN A 182 -10.82 4.30 3.14
N SER A 183 -9.66 4.84 3.54
CA SER A 183 -9.48 5.43 4.86
C SER A 183 -10.39 6.66 5.06
N ILE A 184 -10.56 7.51 4.05
CA ILE A 184 -11.54 8.62 4.08
C ILE A 184 -12.95 8.08 4.32
N GLN A 185 -13.38 7.08 3.52
CA GLN A 185 -14.72 6.51 3.65
C GLN A 185 -14.95 5.92 5.06
N SER A 186 -13.99 5.16 5.59
CA SER A 186 -14.07 4.61 6.95
C SER A 186 -14.11 5.69 8.03
N LYS A 187 -13.45 6.83 7.84
CA LYS A 187 -13.54 7.95 8.78
C LYS A 187 -14.87 8.70 8.70
N LEU A 188 -15.46 8.79 7.52
CA LEU A 188 -16.77 9.39 7.32
C LEU A 188 -17.93 8.44 7.67
N ALA A 189 -17.65 7.14 7.79
CA ALA A 189 -18.62 6.14 8.20
C ALA A 189 -19.08 6.39 9.65
N GLY A 190 -20.39 6.42 9.85
CA GLY A 190 -21.00 6.65 11.16
C GLY A 190 -20.99 8.10 11.63
N LEU A 191 -20.49 9.07 10.84
CA LEU A 191 -20.67 10.49 11.18
C LEU A 191 -22.17 10.85 11.17
N PRO A 192 -22.64 11.66 12.14
CA PRO A 192 -24.03 12.09 12.18
C PRO A 192 -24.38 12.91 10.92
N ARG A 193 -25.66 12.93 10.52
CA ARG A 193 -26.09 13.71 9.34
C ARG A 193 -26.02 15.22 9.55
N LEU A 194 -26.08 15.67 10.81
CA LEU A 194 -26.10 17.08 11.21
C LEU A 194 -24.87 17.40 12.03
N THR A 195 -24.25 18.55 11.73
CA THR A 195 -22.95 18.98 12.26
C THR A 195 -22.98 19.26 13.76
N TRP A 196 -24.05 19.89 14.25
CA TRP A 196 -24.25 20.18 15.68
C TRP A 196 -24.38 18.94 16.57
N ARG A 197 -24.59 17.75 15.99
CA ARG A 197 -24.61 16.47 16.71
C ARG A 197 -23.24 15.80 16.80
N ALA A 198 -22.22 16.36 16.15
CA ALA A 198 -20.87 15.80 16.18
C ALA A 198 -20.14 16.22 17.47
N ASP A 199 -19.71 15.24 18.26
CA ASP A 199 -18.81 15.47 19.39
C ASP A 199 -17.37 15.78 18.94
N ALA A 200 -16.48 16.02 19.89
CA ALA A 200 -15.07 16.31 19.61
C ALA A 200 -14.37 15.19 18.81
N TRP A 201 -14.71 13.93 19.08
CA TRP A 201 -14.11 12.79 18.39
C TRP A 201 -14.58 12.69 16.93
N HIS A 202 -15.86 12.91 16.66
CA HIS A 202 -16.42 12.97 15.31
C HIS A 202 -15.77 14.10 14.50
N ARG A 203 -15.58 15.28 15.10
CA ARG A 203 -14.92 16.43 14.46
C ARG A 203 -13.45 16.15 14.15
N GLN A 204 -12.74 15.50 15.07
CA GLN A 204 -11.36 15.07 14.83
C GLN A 204 -11.26 14.06 13.67
N ARG A 205 -12.15 13.07 13.61
CA ARG A 205 -12.22 12.12 12.48
C ARG A 205 -12.49 12.83 11.16
N ALA A 206 -13.43 13.77 11.15
CA ALA A 206 -13.74 14.56 9.97
C ALA A 206 -12.54 15.43 9.53
N ALA A 207 -11.84 16.05 10.48
CA ALA A 207 -10.67 16.86 10.17
C ALA A 207 -9.53 16.04 9.54
N LEU A 208 -9.32 14.81 9.99
CA LEU A 208 -8.38 13.87 9.39
C LEU A 208 -8.82 13.44 7.98
N ALA A 209 -10.11 13.18 7.78
CA ALA A 209 -10.66 12.83 6.46
C ALA A 209 -10.46 13.95 5.43
N VAL A 210 -10.59 15.23 5.82
CA VAL A 210 -10.26 16.38 4.97
C VAL A 210 -8.80 16.34 4.53
N GLY A 211 -7.87 16.13 5.48
CA GLY A 211 -6.44 16.07 5.16
C GLY A 211 -6.10 14.98 4.14
N TRP A 212 -6.74 13.81 4.27
CA TRP A 212 -6.54 12.69 3.35
C TRP A 212 -7.17 12.93 1.97
N ALA A 213 -8.31 13.60 1.92
CA ALA A 213 -8.94 13.97 0.66
C ALA A 213 -8.05 14.96 -0.12
N LEU A 214 -7.41 15.92 0.56
CA LEU A 214 -6.45 16.83 -0.07
C LEU A 214 -5.22 16.11 -0.65
N GLU A 215 -4.71 15.07 0.01
CA GLU A 215 -3.64 14.23 -0.58
C GLU A 215 -4.12 13.46 -1.80
N LEU A 216 -5.34 12.92 -1.73
CA LEU A 216 -5.92 12.20 -2.86
C LEU A 216 -6.15 13.13 -4.06
N GLU A 217 -6.50 14.40 -3.84
CA GLU A 217 -6.61 15.42 -4.89
C GLU A 217 -5.28 15.68 -5.61
N LYS A 218 -4.15 15.66 -4.90
CA LYS A 218 -2.80 15.84 -5.51
C LYS A 218 -2.42 14.70 -6.45
N LEU A 219 -3.00 13.53 -6.27
CA LEU A 219 -2.79 12.36 -7.13
C LEU A 219 -3.64 12.39 -8.41
N VAL A 220 -4.56 13.34 -8.54
CA VAL A 220 -5.41 13.47 -9.72
C VAL A 220 -4.61 14.09 -10.88
N CYS A 221 -4.63 13.44 -12.03
CA CYS A 221 -4.08 13.97 -13.28
C CYS A 221 -5.22 14.24 -14.26
N GLY A 222 -5.48 15.52 -14.58
CA GLY A 222 -6.68 15.91 -15.33
C GLY A 222 -7.94 15.70 -14.49
N GLU A 223 -8.87 14.86 -14.95
CA GLU A 223 -10.13 14.60 -14.22
C GLU A 223 -10.10 13.35 -13.31
N ARG A 224 -9.06 12.51 -13.41
CA ARG A 224 -9.02 11.20 -12.74
C ARG A 224 -7.66 10.91 -12.12
N VAL A 225 -7.65 10.04 -11.12
CA VAL A 225 -6.40 9.45 -10.61
C VAL A 225 -5.85 8.50 -11.67
N PRO A 226 -4.58 8.63 -12.10
CA PRO A 226 -3.97 7.69 -13.03
C PRO A 226 -3.81 6.33 -12.35
N PHE A 227 -3.92 5.25 -13.13
CA PHE A 227 -3.80 3.90 -12.59
C PHE A 227 -2.46 3.67 -11.86
N ALA A 228 -1.38 4.32 -12.30
CA ALA A 228 -0.06 4.27 -11.65
C ALA A 228 -0.04 4.79 -10.19
N ALA A 229 -1.07 5.54 -9.76
CA ALA A 229 -1.25 5.98 -8.38
C ALA A 229 -2.04 4.98 -7.51
N LEU A 230 -2.67 3.97 -8.13
CA LEU A 230 -3.36 2.85 -7.48
C LEU A 230 -2.36 1.73 -7.19
N ARG A 231 -1.48 2.06 -6.28
CA ARG A 231 -0.31 1.25 -5.98
C ARG A 231 -0.65 -0.02 -5.20
N THR A 232 -1.81 -0.12 -4.54
CA THR A 232 -2.25 -1.27 -3.70
C THR A 232 -3.31 -2.15 -4.33
N PRO A 233 -3.38 -3.46 -4.04
CA PRO A 233 -4.36 -4.37 -4.62
C PRO A 233 -5.76 -4.01 -4.22
N GLU A 234 -5.96 -3.67 -2.95
CA GLU A 234 -7.26 -3.20 -2.49
C GLU A 234 -7.61 -1.85 -3.13
N GLY A 235 -6.61 -1.07 -3.50
CA GLY A 235 -6.81 0.21 -4.19
C GLY A 235 -7.19 0.05 -5.66
N ALA A 236 -6.51 -0.86 -6.36
CA ALA A 236 -6.84 -1.26 -7.73
C ALA A 236 -8.23 -1.90 -7.77
N HIS A 237 -8.55 -2.77 -6.82
CA HIS A 237 -9.86 -3.38 -6.65
C HIS A 237 -10.97 -2.35 -6.42
N LEU A 238 -10.77 -1.40 -5.50
CA LEU A 238 -11.73 -0.33 -5.27
C LEU A 238 -11.94 0.54 -6.51
N TRP A 239 -10.88 0.77 -7.29
CA TRP A 239 -11.00 1.49 -8.54
C TRP A 239 -11.72 0.68 -9.61
N HIS A 240 -11.51 -0.64 -9.66
CA HIS A 240 -12.23 -1.52 -10.57
C HIS A 240 -13.73 -1.54 -10.26
N LEU A 241 -14.10 -1.62 -8.97
CA LEU A 241 -15.50 -1.60 -8.53
C LEU A 241 -16.16 -0.23 -8.72
N GLU A 242 -15.45 0.85 -8.38
CA GLU A 242 -16.00 2.21 -8.36
C GLU A 242 -15.08 3.23 -9.09
N PRO A 243 -14.86 3.10 -10.41
CA PRO A 243 -13.89 3.93 -11.12
C PRO A 243 -14.25 5.42 -11.12
N GLN A 244 -15.56 5.73 -11.15
CA GLN A 244 -16.07 7.11 -11.09
C GLN A 244 -15.70 7.82 -9.79
N ALA A 245 -15.39 7.05 -8.76
CA ALA A 245 -15.19 7.58 -7.45
C ALA A 245 -13.74 8.07 -7.23
N PHE A 246 -12.85 7.79 -8.19
CA PHE A 246 -11.50 8.34 -8.30
C PHE A 246 -11.44 9.54 -9.26
N THR A 247 -12.57 10.22 -9.47
CA THR A 247 -12.63 11.48 -10.22
C THR A 247 -12.40 12.68 -9.31
N ALA A 248 -11.88 13.77 -9.87
CA ALA A 248 -11.71 15.05 -9.17
C ALA A 248 -13.03 15.51 -8.51
N ARG A 249 -14.16 15.30 -9.19
CA ARG A 249 -15.50 15.63 -8.68
C ARG A 249 -15.89 14.78 -7.47
N ALA A 250 -15.68 13.47 -7.53
CA ALA A 250 -16.01 12.57 -6.43
C ALA A 250 -15.14 12.81 -5.20
N ILE A 251 -13.84 13.05 -5.41
CA ILE A 251 -12.90 13.34 -4.33
C ILE A 251 -13.26 14.67 -3.64
N ARG A 252 -13.56 15.73 -4.41
CA ARG A 252 -14.05 17.01 -3.84
C ARG A 252 -15.31 16.82 -3.01
N LYS A 253 -16.29 16.04 -3.49
CA LYS A 253 -17.51 15.75 -2.69
C LYS A 253 -17.19 15.08 -1.35
N LEU A 254 -16.23 14.15 -1.31
CA LEU A 254 -15.79 13.52 -0.06
C LEU A 254 -15.14 14.54 0.88
N ARG A 255 -14.30 15.41 0.34
CA ARG A 255 -13.65 16.50 1.08
C ARG A 255 -14.67 17.48 1.65
N ASP A 256 -15.60 17.96 0.84
CA ASP A 256 -16.60 18.95 1.24
C ASP A 256 -17.54 18.37 2.32
N ARG A 257 -17.92 17.10 2.17
CA ARG A 257 -18.65 16.36 3.21
C ARG A 257 -17.86 16.27 4.51
N ALA A 258 -16.56 16.02 4.46
CA ALA A 258 -15.73 15.97 5.65
C ALA A 258 -15.60 17.36 6.29
N ALA A 259 -15.42 18.40 5.47
CA ALA A 259 -15.23 19.77 5.90
C ALA A 259 -16.47 20.36 6.58
N SER A 260 -17.69 19.90 6.25
CA SER A 260 -18.90 20.38 6.92
C SER A 260 -18.93 20.08 8.43
N PHE A 261 -18.12 19.14 8.92
CA PHE A 261 -18.04 18.76 10.34
C PHE A 261 -16.80 19.30 11.06
N ARG A 262 -15.99 20.15 10.43
CA ARG A 262 -14.94 20.89 11.14
C ARG A 262 -15.57 22.05 11.90
#